data_AF-A0AAW1KVM6-F1
#
_entry.id   AF-A0AAW1KVM6-F1
#
_cell.length_a   1.000
_cell.length_b   1.000
_cell.length_c   1.000
_cell.angle_alpha   90.00
_cell.angle_beta   90.00
_cell.angle_gamma   90.00
#
_symmetry.space_group_name_H-M   'P 1'
#
loop_
_entity.id
_entity.type
_entity.pdbx_description
1 polymer ?
#
loop_
_entity_poly.entity_id
_entity_poly.type
_entity_poly.pdbx_seq_one_letter_code
_entity_poly.pdbx_strand_id
1 'polypeptide(L)' 'MPPPAASFIAEYAKSKKSTCKTCNKIIDRNALRLGVVTKERGFDMTKWHHFH' A
#
# COMPACT_ATOMS: atom_id res chain seq x y z
N MET A 1 -25.00 7.45 0.85
CA MET A 1 -23.89 6.61 0.34
C MET A 1 -22.86 6.52 1.44
N PRO A 2 -22.49 5.32 1.94
CA PRO A 2 -21.44 5.21 2.94
C PRO A 2 -20.13 5.76 2.36
N PRO A 3 -19.30 6.47 3.14
CA PRO A 3 -18.01 6.97 2.68
C PRO A 3 -17.17 5.78 2.17
N PRO A 4 -16.32 5.97 1.15
CA PRO A 4 -15.43 4.92 0.69
C PRO A 4 -14.54 4.52 1.87
N ALA A 5 -14.82 3.34 2.43
CA ALA A 5 -14.04 2.79 3.53
C ALA A 5 -12.61 2.58 3.01
N ALA A 6 -11.70 3.47 3.38
CA ALA A 6 -10.28 3.28 3.14
C ALA A 6 -9.83 2.10 4.00
N SER A 7 -9.42 1.00 3.36
CA SER A 7 -8.87 -0.15 4.07
C SER A 7 -7.35 -0.06 4.12
N PHE A 8 -6.81 -0.21 5.32
CA PHE A 8 -5.37 -0.26 5.53
C PHE A 8 -4.93 -1.72 5.63
N ILE A 9 -3.87 -2.06 4.91
CA ILE A 9 -3.26 -3.39 4.88
C ILE A 9 -1.82 -3.22 5.35
N ALA A 10 -1.43 -3.91 6.41
CA ALA A 10 -0.05 -3.99 6.85
C ALA A 10 0.44 -5.41 6.58
N GLU A 11 1.42 -5.56 5.69
CA GLU A 11 1.99 -6.87 5.39
C GLU A 11 3.50 -6.79 5.17
N TYR A 12 4.18 -7.90 5.36
CA TYR A 12 5.57 -8.04 4.96
C TYR A 12 5.66 -8.29 3.46
N ALA A 13 6.53 -7.54 2.78
CA ALA A 13 6.72 -7.68 1.35
C ALA A 13 7.30 -9.05 1.00
N LYS A 14 6.50 -9.89 0.35
CA LYS A 14 6.95 -11.22 -0.10
C LYS A 14 8.06 -11.16 -1.16
N SER A 15 8.14 -10.03 -1.88
CA SER A 15 9.12 -9.74 -2.92
C SER A 15 9.31 -8.23 -3.10
N LYS A 16 10.46 -7.85 -3.68
CA LYS A 16 10.84 -6.46 -4.02
C LYS A 16 10.09 -5.84 -5.22
N LYS A 17 8.78 -6.10 -5.33
CA LYS A 17 7.93 -5.67 -6.45
C LYS A 17 7.10 -4.41 -6.17
N SER A 18 7.08 -3.94 -4.94
CA SER A 18 6.38 -2.70 -4.58
C SER A 18 7.37 -1.57 -4.44
N THR A 19 6.97 -0.38 -4.85
CA THR A 19 7.73 0.86 -4.65
C THR A 19 6.98 1.73 -3.65
N CYS A 20 7.69 2.25 -2.66
CA CYS A 20 7.14 3.18 -1.68
C CYS A 20 6.80 4.52 -2.35
N LYS A 21 5.55 4.98 -2.21
CA LYS A 21 5.14 6.28 -2.75
C LYS A 21 5.71 7.49 -2.01
N THR A 22 6.12 7.35 -0.74
CA THR A 22 6.73 8.43 0.04
C THR A 22 8.21 8.59 -0.28
N CYS A 23 8.94 7.47 -0.34
CA CYS A 23 10.40 7.48 -0.45
C CYS A 23 10.89 7.26 -1.89
N ASN A 24 9.99 6.91 -2.81
CA ASN A 24 10.27 6.50 -4.18
C ASN A 24 11.32 5.38 -4.32
N LYS A 25 11.51 4.60 -3.23
CA LYS A 25 12.43 3.46 -3.14
C LYS A 25 11.66 2.16 -3.21
N ILE A 26 12.34 1.10 -3.66
CA ILE A 26 11.77 -0.24 -3.71
C ILE A 26 11.61 -0.77 -2.28
N ILE A 27 10.46 -1.39 -2.02
CA ILE A 27 10.18 -2.09 -0.76
C ILE A 27 10.87 -3.43 -0.81
N ASP A 28 11.89 -3.62 0.03
CA ASP A 28 12.69 -4.83 0.01
C ASP A 28 11.90 -6.07 0.44
N ARG A 29 12.38 -7.26 0.03
CA ARG A 29 11.75 -8.50 0.48
C ARG A 29 11.91 -8.60 1.99
N ASN A 30 10.85 -8.98 2.69
CA ASN A 30 10.77 -9.04 4.15
C ASN A 30 10.77 -7.67 4.86
N ALA A 31 10.63 -6.56 4.13
CA ALA A 31 10.34 -5.26 4.73
C ALA A 31 8.83 -5.11 5.02
N LEU A 32 8.48 -4.48 6.15
CA LEU A 32 7.08 -4.17 6.45
C LEU A 32 6.60 -3.03 5.54
N ARG A 33 5.46 -3.23 4.88
CA ARG A 33 4.82 -2.24 4.00
C ARG A 33 3.38 -2.00 4.42
N LEU A 34 2.97 -0.74 4.28
CA LEU A 34 1.61 -0.30 4.53
C LEU A 34 0.92 0.00 3.20
N GLY A 35 -0.07 -0.81 2.84
CA GLY A 35 -0.95 -0.64 1.70
C GLY A 35 -2.21 0.12 2.11
N VAL A 36 -2.45 1.28 1.54
CA VAL A 36 -3.72 2.02 1.69
C VAL A 36 -4.58 1.71 0.46
N VAL A 37 -5.68 0.99 0.66
CA VAL A 37 -6.64 0.67 -0.39
C VAL A 37 -7.76 1.69 -0.33
N THR A 38 -7.85 2.49 -1.39
CA THR A 38 -8.93 3.46 -1.57
C THR A 38 -9.81 3.00 -2.72
N LYS A 39 -11.10 2.83 -2.42
CA LYS A 39 -12.14 2.51 -3.43
C LYS A 39 -12.65 3.82 -4.01
N GLU A 40 -12.17 4.20 -5.19
CA GLU A 40 -12.61 5.42 -5.86
C GLU A 40 -13.21 5.07 -7.23
N ARG A 41 -14.44 5.55 -7.50
CA ARG A 41 -15.14 5.42 -8.78
C ARG A 41 -15.02 4.03 -9.45
N GLY A 42 -15.18 2.97 -8.65
CA GLY A 42 -15.17 1.58 -9.15
C GLY A 42 -13.78 0.95 -9.35
N PHE A 43 -12.70 1.65 -9.00
CA PHE A 43 -11.34 1.09 -9.01
C PHE A 43 -10.73 1.07 -7.61
N ASP A 44 -10.18 -0.08 -7.21
CA ASP A 44 -9.41 -0.23 -6.00
C ASP A 44 -7.96 0.24 -6.24
N MET A 45 -7.61 1.43 -5.77
CA MET A 45 -6.23 1.91 -5.80
C MET A 45 -5.51 1.55 -4.51
N THR A 46 -4.50 0.69 -4.60
CA THR A 46 -3.62 0.36 -3.48
C THR A 46 -2.35 1.20 -3.53
N LYS A 47 -2.12 2.03 -2.51
CA LYS A 47 -0.88 2.82 -2.33
C LYS A 47 0.02 2.18 -1.28
N TRP A 48 1.19 1.70 -1.69
CA TRP A 48 2.19 1.12 -0.79
C TRP A 48 3.15 2.17 -0.24
N HIS A 49 3.41 2.08 1.06
CA HIS A 49 4.36 2.92 1.80
C HIS A 49 5.30 2.05 2.63
N HIS A 50 6.52 2.53 2.87
CA HIS A 50 7.42 1.96 3.86
C HIS A 50 6.86 2.18 5.26
N PHE A 51 7.08 1.21 6.12
CA PHE A 51 6.90 1.37 7.56
C PHE A 51 8.28 1.53 8.20
N HIS A 52 8.82 2.75 8.14
CA HIS A 52 10.13 3.09 8.69
C HIS A 52 10.22 4.58 9.03
#